data_AF-A0A226NKJ2-F1
#
_entry.id   AF-A0A226NKJ2-F1
#
_cell.length_a   1.000
_cell.length_b   1.000
_cell.length_c   1.000
_cell.angle_alpha   90.00
_cell.angle_beta   90.00
_cell.angle_gamma   90.00
#
_symmetry.space_group_name_H-M   'P 1'
#
loop_
_entity.id
_entity.type
_entity.pdbx_description
1 polymer ?
#
loop_
_entity_poly.entity_id
_entity_poly.type
_entity_poly.pdbx_seq_one_letter_code
_entity_poly.pdbx_strand_id
1 'polypeptide(L)'
;KHRSPKKLKSLRIYESHVGIASPEGKIASYKNFTFNVLPRIKDLGYNCIQLMAVMEHAYYASFGYQVTSFFAASSRYGTPDDLKELIDVAHSMGITVLLDVVHSHASKNSEDGLNKFDGTDSCFFHSGSRGTHRIWDSRLFDYS
;
A
#
# COMPACT_ATOMS: atom_id res chain seq x y z
N LYS A 1 -2.61 -20.08 -9.70
CA LYS A 1 -2.55 -18.67 -10.14
C LYS A 1 -3.61 -18.42 -11.19
N HIS A 2 -4.54 -17.52 -10.90
CA HIS A 2 -5.61 -17.10 -11.77
C HIS A 2 -5.13 -16.01 -12.73
N ARG A 3 -5.71 -15.96 -13.93
CA ARG A 3 -5.38 -14.89 -14.89
C ARG A 3 -5.96 -13.57 -14.39
N SER A 4 -5.27 -12.47 -14.68
CA SER A 4 -5.82 -11.13 -14.45
C SER A 4 -7.18 -10.98 -15.15
N PRO A 5 -8.16 -10.32 -14.51
CA PRO A 5 -9.45 -10.06 -15.13
C PRO A 5 -9.32 -9.32 -16.47
N LYS A 6 -10.28 -9.54 -17.37
CA LYS A 6 -10.35 -8.79 -18.63
C LYS A 6 -10.52 -7.29 -18.33
N LYS A 7 -9.99 -6.44 -19.21
CA LYS A 7 -10.18 -4.99 -19.11
C LYS A 7 -11.66 -4.64 -18.94
N LEU A 8 -11.96 -3.95 -17.85
CA LEU A 8 -13.32 -3.58 -17.47
C LEU A 8 -13.81 -2.41 -18.36
N LYS A 9 -15.10 -2.43 -18.73
CA LYS A 9 -15.73 -1.32 -19.48
C LYS A 9 -15.91 -0.06 -18.62
N SER A 10 -16.17 -0.25 -17.33
CA SER A 10 -16.28 0.80 -16.32
C SER A 10 -15.79 0.28 -14.98
N LEU A 11 -15.22 1.18 -14.17
CA LEU A 11 -14.71 0.87 -12.84
C LEU A 11 -15.77 1.21 -11.78
N ARG A 12 -16.07 0.22 -10.94
CA ARG A 12 -16.78 0.39 -9.66
C ARG A 12 -15.78 -0.02 -8.60
N ILE A 13 -15.14 0.98 -8.01
CA ILE A 13 -13.98 0.82 -7.13
C ILE A 13 -14.44 0.77 -5.69
N TYR A 14 -14.02 -0.27 -4.98
CA TYR A 14 -14.14 -0.36 -3.53
C TYR A 14 -12.77 -0.02 -2.92
N GLU A 15 -12.63 1.17 -2.37
CA GLU A 15 -11.39 1.58 -1.69
C GLU A 15 -11.25 0.85 -0.34
N SER A 16 -10.05 0.42 -0.01
CA SER A 16 -9.83 -0.51 1.10
C SER A 16 -8.47 -0.36 1.76
N HIS A 17 -8.48 -0.57 3.08
CA HIS A 17 -7.30 -0.70 3.91
C HIS A 17 -7.38 -2.01 4.71
N VAL A 18 -6.41 -2.91 4.52
CA VAL A 18 -6.45 -4.28 5.07
C VAL A 18 -6.51 -4.28 6.60
N GLY A 19 -5.66 -3.49 7.26
CA GLY A 19 -5.50 -3.52 8.71
C GLY A 19 -6.72 -3.10 9.53
N ILE A 20 -7.73 -2.44 8.93
CA ILE A 20 -8.96 -2.00 9.61
C ILE A 20 -10.19 -2.81 9.16
N ALA A 21 -9.98 -3.84 8.34
CA ALA A 21 -11.06 -4.60 7.70
C ALA A 21 -11.56 -5.77 8.57
N SER A 22 -11.73 -5.53 9.87
CA SER A 22 -12.30 -6.46 10.84
C SER A 22 -13.08 -5.68 11.90
N PRO A 23 -14.15 -6.25 12.49
CA PRO A 23 -14.81 -5.65 13.66
C PRO A 23 -13.94 -5.69 14.92
N GLU A 24 -12.86 -6.47 14.92
CA GLU A 24 -11.96 -6.57 16.07
C GLU A 24 -11.07 -5.33 16.21
N GLY A 25 -10.82 -4.90 17.45
CA GLY A 25 -9.89 -3.79 17.78
C GLY A 25 -8.41 -4.17 17.63
N LYS A 26 -8.03 -4.79 16.52
CA LYS A 26 -6.67 -5.23 16.20
C LYS A 26 -6.38 -5.04 14.71
N ILE A 27 -5.11 -5.08 14.34
CA ILE A 27 -4.72 -5.04 12.93
C ILE A 27 -5.16 -6.34 12.25
N ALA A 28 -6.05 -6.22 11.26
CA ALA A 28 -6.51 -7.35 10.47
C ALA A 28 -5.46 -7.80 9.44
N SER A 29 -5.50 -9.09 9.08
CA SER A 29 -4.54 -9.72 8.16
C SER A 29 -5.01 -9.74 6.71
N TYR A 30 -4.07 -9.95 5.79
CA TYR A 30 -4.37 -10.22 4.38
C TYR A 30 -5.32 -11.42 4.25
N LYS A 31 -5.08 -12.53 4.99
CA LYS A 31 -5.99 -13.68 4.97
C LYS A 31 -7.41 -13.33 5.43
N ASN A 32 -7.56 -12.52 6.49
CA ASN A 32 -8.88 -12.05 6.90
C ASN A 32 -9.57 -11.27 5.77
N PHE A 33 -8.85 -10.36 5.11
CA PHE A 33 -9.40 -9.62 3.97
C PHE A 33 -9.80 -10.55 2.82
N THR A 34 -8.95 -11.51 2.48
CA THR A 34 -9.18 -12.50 1.42
C THR A 34 -10.46 -13.29 1.64
N PHE A 35 -10.66 -13.85 2.84
CA PHE A 35 -11.76 -14.79 3.07
C PHE A 35 -13.05 -14.13 3.57
N ASN A 36 -12.98 -12.96 4.21
CA ASN A 36 -14.15 -12.31 4.82
C ASN A 36 -14.60 -11.04 4.08
N VAL A 37 -13.70 -10.36 3.38
CA VAL A 37 -14.01 -9.05 2.76
C VAL A 37 -14.20 -9.16 1.26
N LEU A 38 -13.37 -9.93 0.54
CA LEU A 38 -13.53 -10.11 -0.91
C LEU A 38 -14.92 -10.64 -1.31
N PRO A 39 -15.52 -11.64 -0.62
CA PRO A 39 -16.87 -12.09 -0.95
C PRO A 39 -17.90 -10.96 -0.84
N ARG A 40 -17.82 -10.14 0.21
CA ARG A 40 -18.69 -8.97 0.40
C ARG A 40 -18.54 -7.95 -0.72
N ILE A 41 -17.31 -7.63 -1.12
CA ILE A 41 -17.05 -6.67 -2.21
C ILE A 41 -17.67 -7.18 -3.53
N LYS A 42 -17.52 -8.48 -3.80
CA LYS A 42 -18.13 -9.15 -4.96
C LYS A 42 -19.66 -9.08 -4.93
N ASP A 43 -20.27 -9.41 -3.79
CA ASP A 43 -21.72 -9.44 -3.62
C ASP A 43 -22.35 -8.05 -3.76
N LEU A 44 -21.62 -7.00 -3.37
CA LEU A 44 -22.02 -5.61 -3.59
C LEU A 44 -21.88 -5.15 -5.06
N GLY A 45 -21.34 -5.98 -5.95
CA GLY A 45 -21.25 -5.71 -7.39
C GLY A 45 -20.06 -4.83 -7.82
N TYR A 46 -19.11 -4.57 -6.92
CA TYR A 46 -17.85 -3.91 -7.25
C TYR A 46 -16.98 -4.83 -8.11
N ASN A 47 -16.23 -4.24 -9.03
CA ASN A 47 -15.37 -4.98 -9.96
C ASN A 47 -13.89 -4.60 -9.84
N CYS A 48 -13.58 -3.63 -8.99
CA CYS A 48 -12.24 -3.16 -8.75
C CYS A 48 -12.04 -2.83 -7.26
N ILE A 49 -10.85 -3.09 -6.74
CA ILE A 49 -10.42 -2.72 -5.39
C ILE A 49 -9.26 -1.73 -5.53
N GLN A 50 -9.34 -0.60 -4.82
CA GLN A 50 -8.18 0.26 -4.58
C GLN A 50 -7.58 -0.15 -3.23
N LEU A 51 -6.36 -0.69 -3.23
CA LEU A 51 -5.73 -1.23 -2.04
C LEU A 51 -4.69 -0.24 -1.49
N MET A 52 -5.02 0.37 -0.36
CA MET A 52 -4.20 1.35 0.34
C MET A 52 -3.22 0.69 1.31
N ALA A 53 -2.20 1.45 1.71
CA ALA A 53 -1.25 1.12 2.78
C ALA A 53 -0.49 -0.22 2.59
N VAL A 54 -0.32 -0.68 1.34
CA VAL A 54 0.42 -1.92 1.04
C VAL A 54 1.93 -1.70 1.09
N MET A 55 2.43 -0.56 0.60
CA MET A 55 3.85 -0.22 0.71
C MET A 55 4.21 -0.06 2.19
N GLU A 56 5.32 -0.66 2.62
CA GLU A 56 5.68 -0.69 4.04
C GLU A 56 5.92 0.71 4.61
N HIS A 57 5.35 0.95 5.78
CA HIS A 57 5.31 2.24 6.44
C HIS A 57 5.43 2.03 7.96
N ALA A 58 6.46 2.60 8.59
CA ALA A 58 6.68 2.39 10.03
C ALA A 58 5.57 3.01 10.91
N TYR A 59 4.99 4.14 10.49
CA TYR A 59 3.94 4.81 11.25
C TYR A 59 2.54 4.40 10.77
N TYR A 60 1.88 3.51 11.51
CA TYR A 60 0.57 2.96 11.12
C TYR A 60 -0.52 4.03 10.93
N ALA A 61 -0.53 5.07 11.77
CA ALA A 61 -1.49 6.16 11.66
C ALA A 61 -1.22 7.14 10.49
N SER A 62 -0.15 6.93 9.72
CA SER A 62 0.03 7.61 8.43
C SER A 62 -0.95 7.13 7.35
N PHE A 63 -1.70 6.06 7.61
CA PHE A 63 -2.62 5.45 6.65
C PHE A 63 -1.93 5.00 5.35
N GLY A 64 -0.64 4.66 5.45
CA GLY A 64 0.20 4.21 4.33
C GLY A 64 1.01 5.30 3.64
N TYR A 65 0.82 6.58 4.00
CA TYR A 65 1.45 7.68 3.27
C TYR A 65 2.90 7.96 3.68
N GLN A 66 3.36 7.52 4.86
CA GLN A 66 4.76 7.67 5.27
C GLN A 66 5.56 6.39 4.98
N VAL A 67 5.79 6.12 3.68
CA VAL A 67 6.50 4.92 3.21
C VAL A 67 7.96 4.94 3.67
N THR A 68 8.41 3.81 4.21
CA THR A 68 9.79 3.59 4.64
C THR A 68 10.53 2.62 3.73
N SER A 69 9.90 1.51 3.33
CA SER A 69 10.50 0.47 2.48
C SER A 69 9.65 0.23 1.23
N PHE A 70 10.06 0.82 0.10
CA PHE A 70 9.27 0.95 -1.13
C PHE A 70 8.91 -0.38 -1.83
N PHE A 71 9.71 -1.42 -1.62
CA PHE A 71 9.51 -2.74 -2.23
C PHE A 71 8.92 -3.77 -1.26
N ALA A 72 8.76 -3.42 0.01
CA ALA A 72 8.22 -4.31 1.02
C ALA A 72 6.69 -4.19 1.05
N ALA A 73 6.01 -5.33 0.98
CA ALA A 73 4.60 -5.41 1.37
C ALA A 73 4.51 -5.26 2.90
N SER A 74 3.58 -4.43 3.40
CA SER A 74 3.51 -4.14 4.83
C SER A 74 3.31 -5.42 5.64
N SER A 75 4.27 -5.66 6.53
CA SER A 75 4.39 -6.86 7.35
C SER A 75 3.28 -6.99 8.40
N ARG A 76 2.63 -5.87 8.75
CA ARG A 76 1.53 -5.81 9.71
C ARG A 76 0.35 -6.71 9.37
N TYR A 77 0.11 -6.92 8.09
CA TYR A 77 -1.05 -7.69 7.63
C TYR A 77 -0.70 -9.15 7.32
N GLY A 78 0.58 -9.52 7.30
CA GLY A 78 1.06 -10.86 6.96
C GLY A 78 2.26 -10.82 6.03
N THR A 79 2.52 -11.94 5.38
CA THR A 79 3.68 -12.12 4.51
C THR A 79 3.41 -11.60 3.08
N PRO A 80 4.46 -11.37 2.27
CA PRO A 80 4.29 -11.11 0.83
C PRO A 80 3.52 -12.21 0.08
N ASP A 81 3.58 -13.47 0.55
CA ASP A 81 2.82 -14.57 -0.06
C ASP A 81 1.33 -14.51 0.28
N ASP A 82 0.95 -14.03 1.47
CA ASP A 82 -0.45 -13.78 1.81
C ASP A 82 -1.04 -12.65 0.93
N LEU A 83 -0.26 -11.62 0.60
CA LEU A 83 -0.68 -10.58 -0.35
C LEU A 83 -0.86 -11.14 -1.76
N LYS A 84 0.04 -12.04 -2.21
CA LYS A 84 -0.11 -12.72 -3.51
C LYS A 84 -1.39 -13.56 -3.53
N GLU A 85 -1.69 -14.27 -2.45
CA GLU A 85 -2.94 -15.05 -2.32
C GLU A 85 -4.16 -14.14 -2.40
N LEU A 86 -4.19 -13.01 -1.68
CA LEU A 86 -5.27 -12.03 -1.73
C LEU A 86 -5.55 -11.58 -3.18
N ILE A 87 -4.50 -11.19 -3.91
CA ILE A 87 -4.62 -10.74 -5.30
C ILE A 87 -5.09 -11.89 -6.21
N ASP A 88 -4.56 -13.10 -6.03
CA ASP A 88 -4.93 -14.27 -6.83
C ASP A 88 -6.41 -14.66 -6.62
N VAL A 89 -6.90 -14.59 -5.38
CA VAL A 89 -8.30 -14.86 -5.03
C VAL A 89 -9.20 -13.75 -5.56
N ALA A 90 -8.82 -12.48 -5.45
CA ALA A 90 -9.57 -11.38 -6.07
C ALA A 90 -9.69 -11.56 -7.59
N HIS A 91 -8.60 -11.94 -8.26
CA HIS A 91 -8.61 -12.26 -9.69
C HIS A 91 -9.52 -13.46 -10.02
N SER A 92 -9.54 -14.51 -9.18
CA SER A 92 -10.46 -15.65 -9.36
C SER A 92 -11.94 -15.23 -9.30
N MET A 93 -12.24 -14.15 -8.58
CA MET A 93 -13.56 -13.54 -8.47
C MET A 93 -13.87 -12.53 -9.60
N GLY A 94 -12.93 -12.31 -10.53
CA GLY A 94 -13.07 -11.32 -11.60
C GLY A 94 -12.87 -9.87 -11.14
N ILE A 95 -12.27 -9.64 -9.97
CA ILE A 95 -12.04 -8.33 -9.38
C ILE A 95 -10.62 -7.86 -9.71
N THR A 96 -10.49 -6.67 -10.31
CA THR A 96 -9.19 -6.03 -10.54
C THR A 96 -8.68 -5.38 -9.26
N VAL A 97 -7.40 -5.55 -8.91
CA VAL A 97 -6.79 -4.89 -7.76
C VAL A 97 -5.82 -3.82 -8.23
N LEU A 98 -6.00 -2.60 -7.73
CA LEU A 98 -5.11 -1.46 -7.92
C LEU A 98 -4.34 -1.20 -6.64
N LEU A 99 -3.11 -0.71 -6.79
CA LEU A 99 -2.22 -0.36 -5.69
C LEU A 99 -2.17 1.16 -5.54
N ASP A 100 -2.23 1.64 -4.30
CA ASP A 100 -1.90 3.02 -3.97
C ASP A 100 -0.38 3.19 -3.99
N VAL A 101 0.12 3.91 -4.99
CA VAL A 101 1.56 4.12 -5.20
C VAL A 101 1.98 5.47 -4.65
N VAL A 102 2.69 5.45 -3.52
CA VAL A 102 3.18 6.67 -2.86
C VAL A 102 4.60 6.94 -3.31
N HIS A 103 4.74 7.56 -4.48
CA HIS A 103 6.03 8.03 -5.01
C HIS A 103 6.19 9.54 -4.92
N SER A 104 5.27 10.27 -4.26
CA SER A 104 5.32 11.72 -4.12
C SER A 104 6.33 12.20 -3.05
N HIS A 105 6.60 11.36 -2.05
CA HIS A 105 7.53 11.62 -0.96
C HIS A 105 7.94 10.31 -0.26
N ALA A 106 8.90 10.38 0.65
CA ALA A 106 9.29 9.28 1.53
C ALA A 106 9.34 9.75 2.99
N SER A 107 9.23 8.80 3.93
CA SER A 107 9.42 9.06 5.36
C SER A 107 10.81 9.67 5.66
N LYS A 108 10.90 10.46 6.73
CA LYS A 108 12.18 10.99 7.25
C LYS A 108 12.99 9.97 8.06
N ASN A 109 12.47 8.76 8.29
CA ASN A 109 13.20 7.78 9.07
C ASN A 109 14.49 7.33 8.35
N SER A 110 15.59 7.33 9.09
CA SER A 110 16.89 6.82 8.63
C SER A 110 17.18 5.39 9.06
N GLU A 111 16.71 4.97 10.24
CA GLU A 111 17.00 3.64 10.79
C GLU A 111 16.25 2.51 10.08
N ASP A 112 15.02 2.78 9.63
CA ASP A 112 14.13 1.81 9.00
C ASP A 112 13.56 2.31 7.66
N GLY A 113 14.11 3.40 7.11
CA GLY A 113 13.63 4.07 5.92
C GLY A 113 14.74 4.49 4.96
N LEU A 114 14.33 5.10 3.85
CA LEU A 114 15.23 5.48 2.75
C LEU A 114 16.06 6.76 3.05
N ASN A 115 15.73 7.50 4.11
CA ASN A 115 16.39 8.75 4.42
C ASN A 115 17.85 8.54 4.85
N LYS A 116 18.77 9.36 4.35
CA LYS A 116 20.20 9.29 4.65
C LYS A 116 20.84 7.92 4.40
N PHE A 117 20.38 7.24 3.34
CA PHE A 117 20.83 5.89 2.98
C PHE A 117 22.36 5.75 2.87
N ASP A 118 23.05 6.74 2.28
CA ASP A 118 24.52 6.80 2.17
C ASP A 118 25.16 7.79 3.16
N GLY A 119 24.40 8.22 4.18
CA GLY A 119 24.79 9.25 5.13
C GLY A 119 24.56 10.69 4.67
N THR A 120 24.22 10.93 3.39
CA THR A 120 23.95 12.27 2.86
C THR A 120 22.48 12.65 2.93
N ASP A 121 22.14 13.93 2.76
CA ASP A 121 20.74 14.31 2.58
C ASP A 121 20.26 14.15 1.13
N SER A 122 21.13 13.84 0.17
CA SER A 122 20.84 13.99 -1.26
C SER A 122 20.94 12.72 -2.11
N CYS A 123 21.04 11.55 -1.50
CA CYS A 123 21.17 10.28 -2.23
C CYS A 123 19.98 10.02 -3.18
N PHE A 124 18.78 9.83 -2.62
CA PHE A 124 17.52 9.64 -3.37
C PHE A 124 16.67 10.92 -3.45
N PHE A 125 17.10 11.97 -2.76
CA PHE A 125 16.30 13.16 -2.50
C PHE A 125 17.06 14.39 -2.93
N HIS A 126 16.37 15.50 -3.15
CA HIS A 126 17.07 16.77 -3.26
C HIS A 126 17.74 17.15 -1.92
N SER A 127 18.83 17.92 -1.98
CA SER A 127 19.46 18.51 -0.79
C SER A 127 18.71 19.77 -0.30
N GLY A 128 18.88 20.10 0.98
CA GLY A 128 18.39 21.34 1.57
C GLY A 128 16.87 21.50 1.57
N SER A 129 16.37 22.73 1.45
CA SER A 129 14.94 23.04 1.59
C SER A 129 14.08 22.42 0.47
N ARG A 130 14.64 22.21 -0.72
CA ARG A 130 13.97 21.55 -1.84
C ARG A 130 13.69 20.06 -1.56
N GLY A 131 14.52 19.43 -0.74
CA GLY A 131 14.41 18.02 -0.37
C GLY A 131 13.41 17.69 0.73
N THR A 132 12.65 18.67 1.23
CA THR A 132 11.78 18.50 2.39
C THR A 132 10.38 19.07 2.16
N HIS A 133 9.35 18.25 2.38
CA HIS A 133 7.96 18.70 2.37
C HIS A 133 7.54 19.15 3.77
N ARG A 134 7.37 20.47 3.98
CA ARG A 134 7.14 21.04 5.33
C ARG A 134 5.86 20.58 6.00
N ILE A 135 4.76 20.46 5.25
CA ILE A 135 3.44 20.13 5.83
C ILE A 135 3.35 18.65 6.22
N TRP A 136 3.99 17.78 5.45
CA TRP A 136 3.95 16.32 5.68
C TRP A 136 5.16 15.83 6.49
N ASP A 137 6.12 16.72 6.76
CA ASP A 137 7.37 16.42 7.43
C ASP A 137 8.13 15.24 6.77
N SER A 138 8.28 15.28 5.44
CA SER A 138 8.77 14.16 4.62
C SER A 138 9.94 14.56 3.71
N ARG A 139 10.62 13.58 3.10
CA ARG A 139 11.66 13.79 2.08
C ARG A 139 11.08 13.78 0.66
N LEU A 140 11.62 14.61 -0.23
CA LEU A 140 11.19 14.75 -1.62
C LEU A 140 12.25 14.21 -2.59
N PHE A 141 11.85 13.30 -3.47
CA PHE A 141 12.72 12.63 -4.43
C PHE A 141 13.40 13.62 -5.40
N ASP A 142 14.61 13.27 -5.81
CA ASP A 142 15.21 13.82 -7.01
C ASP A 142 14.85 12.90 -8.20
N TYR A 143 14.00 13.38 -9.11
CA TYR A 143 13.46 12.55 -10.22
C TYR A 143 14.25 12.69 -11.53
N SER A 144 15.24 13.59 -11.60
CA SER A 144 16.08 13.79 -12.79
C SER A 144 17.35 12.97 -12.75
#